data_AF-A0A6N7L000-F1
#
_entry.id   AF-A0A6N7L000-F1
#
_cell.length_a   1.000
_cell.length_b   1.000
_cell.length_c   1.000
_cell.angle_alpha   90.00
_cell.angle_beta   90.00
_cell.angle_gamma   90.00
#
_symmetry.space_group_name_H-M   'P 1'
#
loop_
_entity.id
_entity.type
_entity.pdbx_description
1 polymer ?
#
loop_
_entity_poly.entity_id
_entity_poly.type
_entity_poly.pdbx_seq_one_letter_code
_entity_poly.pdbx_strand_id
1 'polypeptide(L)'
;MELLARYPGHEETTTALREAVDLAADGEATAEKLQTLGAGWVAEEALAIGVYALLGRTRPQTYYISSQGTVCDPRPARTPIEAAFLLSVNHAGDSDSTGSICGNLLGAHHGDVRLPQHWLERLEGRATIAVLADDCASEVYPGERRPWNH
;
A
#
# COMPACT_ATOMS: atom_id res chain seq x y z
N MET A 1 -19.13 -0.53 -1.98
CA MET A 1 -18.60 0.85 -2.06
C MET A 1 -19.71 1.89 -2.14
N GLU A 2 -20.74 1.80 -1.28
CA GLU A 2 -21.86 2.76 -1.31
C GLU A 2 -21.51 4.12 -0.68
N LEU A 3 -20.44 4.17 0.11
CA LEU A 3 -20.05 5.39 0.81
C LEU A 3 -19.46 6.44 -0.14
N LEU A 4 -18.65 6.02 -1.13
CA LEU A 4 -18.08 6.90 -2.14
C LEU A 4 -19.16 7.53 -3.04
N ALA A 5 -20.24 6.79 -3.31
CA ALA A 5 -21.36 7.24 -4.14
C ALA A 5 -22.11 8.47 -3.59
N ARG A 6 -21.77 8.93 -2.38
CA ARG A 6 -22.32 10.15 -1.77
C ARG A 6 -21.56 11.41 -2.14
N TYR A 7 -20.39 11.29 -2.77
CA TYR A 7 -19.51 12.42 -3.10
C TYR A 7 -19.52 12.68 -4.61
N PRO A 8 -19.70 13.93 -5.08
CA PRO A 8 -19.61 14.25 -6.51
C PRO A 8 -18.24 13.87 -7.11
N GLY A 9 -18.23 13.30 -8.32
CA GLY A 9 -17.00 12.93 -9.04
C GLY A 9 -16.32 11.64 -8.53
N HIS A 10 -17.04 10.83 -7.75
CA HIS A 10 -16.52 9.58 -7.17
C HIS A 10 -16.32 8.46 -8.20
N GLU A 11 -16.86 8.59 -9.41
CA GLU A 11 -17.06 7.51 -10.35
C GLU A 11 -15.74 6.87 -10.79
N GLU A 12 -14.73 7.68 -11.10
CA GLU A 12 -13.39 7.23 -11.50
C GLU A 12 -12.71 6.47 -10.36
N THR A 13 -12.68 7.06 -9.15
CA THR A 13 -12.14 6.43 -7.94
C THR A 13 -12.88 5.14 -7.59
N THR A 14 -14.21 5.12 -7.70
CA THR A 14 -15.02 3.94 -7.39
C THR A 14 -14.73 2.81 -8.38
N THR A 15 -14.53 3.15 -9.66
CA THR A 15 -14.21 2.18 -10.71
C THR A 15 -12.83 1.59 -10.46
N ALA A 16 -11.81 2.44 -10.30
CA ALA A 16 -10.44 2.01 -10.07
C ALA A 16 -10.30 1.14 -8.81
N LEU A 17 -11.00 1.49 -7.72
CA LEU A 17 -11.00 0.68 -6.50
C LEU A 17 -11.70 -0.67 -6.68
N ARG A 18 -12.80 -0.76 -7.44
CA ARG A 18 -13.46 -2.04 -7.72
C ARG A 18 -12.54 -2.94 -8.52
N GLU A 19 -11.92 -2.41 -9.57
CA GLU A 19 -10.95 -3.13 -10.38
C GLU A 19 -9.78 -3.65 -9.54
N ALA A 20 -9.23 -2.83 -8.64
CA ALA A 20 -8.17 -3.26 -7.73
C ALA A 20 -8.60 -4.43 -6.82
N VAL A 21 -9.81 -4.37 -6.24
CA VAL A 21 -10.34 -5.42 -5.37
C VAL A 21 -10.61 -6.71 -6.15
N ASP A 22 -11.23 -6.61 -7.33
CA ASP A 22 -11.52 -7.76 -8.17
C ASP A 22 -10.21 -8.43 -8.66
N LEU A 23 -9.23 -7.62 -9.05
CA LEU A 23 -7.92 -8.09 -9.49
C LEU A 23 -7.13 -8.76 -8.35
N ALA A 24 -7.22 -8.23 -7.13
CA ALA A 24 -6.60 -8.86 -5.95
C ALA A 24 -7.28 -10.19 -5.58
N ALA A 25 -8.58 -10.33 -5.83
CA ALA A 25 -9.31 -11.58 -5.64
C ALA A 25 -8.90 -12.64 -6.67
N ASP A 26 -8.54 -12.21 -7.89
CA ASP A 26 -8.07 -13.05 -8.98
C ASP A 26 -6.64 -13.57 -8.76
N GLY A 27 -6.50 -14.62 -7.96
CA GLY A 27 -5.24 -15.38 -7.86
C GLY A 27 -4.10 -14.70 -7.11
N GLU A 28 -2.88 -14.87 -7.60
CA GLU A 28 -1.66 -14.31 -7.02
C GLU A 28 -1.42 -12.89 -7.53
N ALA A 29 -0.98 -12.00 -6.65
CA ALA A 29 -0.66 -10.64 -7.02
C ALA A 29 0.70 -10.57 -7.73
N THR A 30 0.70 -9.97 -8.92
CA THR A 30 1.91 -9.77 -9.72
C THR A 30 2.03 -8.33 -10.20
N ALA A 31 3.23 -7.93 -10.62
CA ALA A 31 3.50 -6.61 -11.19
C ALA A 31 2.79 -6.40 -12.53
N GLU A 32 2.62 -7.45 -13.32
CA GLU A 32 1.91 -7.40 -14.60
C GLU A 32 0.42 -7.09 -14.40
N LYS A 33 -0.20 -7.70 -13.38
CA LYS A 33 -1.57 -7.35 -12.97
C LYS A 33 -1.63 -5.92 -12.43
N LEU A 34 -0.70 -5.54 -11.55
CA LEU A 34 -0.65 -4.16 -11.03
C LEU A 34 -0.65 -3.11 -12.16
N GLN A 35 0.13 -3.34 -13.21
CA GLN A 35 0.22 -2.43 -14.36
C GLN A 35 -1.11 -2.24 -15.12
N THR A 36 -2.09 -3.15 -14.98
CA THR A 36 -3.41 -2.96 -15.60
C THR A 36 -4.26 -1.93 -14.86
N LEU A 37 -3.90 -1.59 -13.61
CA LEU A 37 -4.55 -0.54 -12.82
C LEU A 37 -4.00 0.87 -13.14
N GLY A 38 -3.03 0.97 -14.05
CA GLY A 38 -2.40 2.22 -14.44
C GLY A 38 -0.98 2.36 -13.92
N ALA A 39 -0.48 3.59 -13.98
CA ALA A 39 0.89 3.93 -13.57
C ALA A 39 0.92 4.88 -12.37
N GLY A 40 -0.23 5.28 -11.82
CA GLY A 40 -0.31 6.13 -10.63
C GLY A 40 -0.22 7.62 -10.94
N TRP A 41 -0.36 8.03 -12.20
CA TRP A 41 -0.24 9.45 -12.59
C TRP A 41 -1.44 10.30 -12.15
N VAL A 42 -2.55 9.63 -11.82
CA VAL A 42 -3.77 10.23 -11.30
C VAL A 42 -4.14 9.58 -9.96
N ALA A 43 -4.90 10.29 -9.15
CA ALA A 43 -5.14 9.93 -7.74
C ALA A 43 -5.82 8.57 -7.59
N GLU A 44 -6.79 8.26 -8.45
CA GLU A 44 -7.53 7.01 -8.47
C GLU A 44 -6.66 5.80 -8.83
N GLU A 45 -5.72 5.95 -9.78
CA GLU A 45 -4.74 4.91 -10.10
C GLU A 45 -3.80 4.66 -8.92
N ALA A 46 -3.26 5.73 -8.33
CA ALA A 46 -2.34 5.61 -7.21
C ALA A 46 -3.01 4.92 -6.00
N LEU A 47 -4.27 5.28 -5.75
CA LEU A 47 -5.10 4.64 -4.72
C LEU A 47 -5.40 3.18 -5.04
N ALA A 48 -5.79 2.86 -6.28
CA ALA A 48 -6.07 1.50 -6.73
C ALA A 48 -4.85 0.59 -6.61
N ILE A 49 -3.68 1.06 -7.02
CA ILE A 49 -2.40 0.32 -6.90
C ILE A 49 -2.08 0.05 -5.43
N GLY A 50 -2.20 1.05 -4.56
CA GLY A 50 -1.94 0.88 -3.12
C GLY A 50 -2.87 -0.13 -2.46
N VAL A 51 -4.16 -0.11 -2.82
CA VAL A 51 -5.17 -1.08 -2.33
C VAL A 51 -4.94 -2.47 -2.88
N TYR A 52 -4.66 -2.60 -4.18
CA TYR A 52 -4.35 -3.89 -4.80
C TYR A 52 -3.11 -4.53 -4.16
N ALA A 53 -2.06 -3.75 -3.92
CA ALA A 53 -0.84 -4.22 -3.28
C ALA A 53 -1.09 -4.72 -1.84
N LEU A 54 -1.93 -4.01 -1.07
CA LEU A 54 -2.35 -4.41 0.28
C LEU A 54 -3.13 -5.73 0.29
N LEU A 55 -4.12 -5.86 -0.60
CA LEU A 55 -5.03 -7.01 -0.64
C LEU A 55 -4.42 -8.22 -1.36
N GLY A 56 -3.41 -7.98 -2.19
CA GLY A 56 -2.78 -8.96 -3.05
C GLY A 56 -2.15 -10.11 -2.27
N ARG A 57 -2.48 -11.34 -2.66
CA ARG A 57 -1.78 -12.53 -2.15
C ARG A 57 -0.44 -12.65 -2.86
N THR A 58 0.63 -12.22 -2.21
CA THR A 58 2.00 -12.39 -2.70
C THR A 58 2.56 -13.75 -2.28
N ARG A 59 3.11 -14.55 -3.20
CA ARG A 59 3.86 -15.75 -2.78
C ARG A 59 5.10 -15.36 -1.98
N PRO A 60 5.51 -16.18 -1.00
CA PRO A 60 6.82 -16.06 -0.39
C PRO A 60 7.88 -16.21 -1.49
N GLN A 61 8.59 -15.12 -1.79
CA GLN A 61 9.66 -15.12 -2.79
C GLN A 61 10.97 -15.47 -2.09
N THR A 62 11.41 -16.72 -2.22
CA THR A 62 12.66 -17.24 -1.64
C THR A 62 13.85 -17.12 -2.57
N TYR A 63 13.64 -16.75 -3.84
CA TYR A 63 14.69 -16.58 -4.84
C TYR A 63 14.47 -15.31 -5.66
N TYR A 64 15.55 -14.61 -5.98
CA TYR A 64 15.56 -13.46 -6.88
C TYR A 64 16.38 -13.83 -8.13
N ILE A 65 15.82 -13.62 -9.32
CA ILE A 65 16.53 -13.77 -10.59
C ILE A 65 17.00 -12.38 -10.98
N SER A 66 18.32 -12.18 -11.09
CA SER A 66 18.86 -10.92 -11.58
C SER A 66 18.42 -10.65 -13.02
N SER A 67 18.49 -9.39 -13.46
CA SER A 67 18.28 -9.02 -14.87
C SER A 67 19.22 -9.76 -15.85
N GLN A 68 20.28 -10.38 -15.33
CA GLN A 68 21.26 -11.18 -16.08
C GLN A 68 20.96 -12.70 -16.00
N GLY A 69 19.81 -13.11 -15.45
CA GLY A 69 19.39 -14.52 -15.36
C GLY A 69 20.11 -15.33 -14.28
N THR A 70 20.89 -14.68 -13.41
CA THR A 70 21.59 -15.37 -12.31
C THR A 70 20.67 -15.48 -11.11
N VAL A 71 20.49 -16.71 -10.60
CA VAL A 71 19.82 -16.94 -9.32
C VAL A 71 20.75 -16.45 -8.22
N CYS A 72 20.37 -15.38 -7.52
CA CYS A 72 21.11 -14.87 -6.38
C CYS A 72 20.88 -15.76 -5.15
N ASP A 73 21.78 -15.68 -4.15
CA ASP A 73 21.66 -16.41 -2.88
C ASP A 73 20.23 -16.35 -2.32
N PRO A 74 19.73 -17.46 -1.74
CA PRO A 74 18.39 -17.51 -1.17
C PRO A 74 18.26 -16.45 -0.08
N ARG A 75 17.44 -15.42 -0.33
CA ARG A 75 17.04 -14.48 0.70
C ARG A 75 15.97 -15.13 1.58
N PRO A 76 15.92 -14.80 2.87
CA PRO A 76 14.78 -15.16 3.69
C PRO A 76 13.50 -14.69 3.01
N ALA A 77 12.46 -15.54 3.07
CA ALA A 77 11.16 -15.21 2.49
C ALA A 77 10.65 -13.89 3.08
N ARG A 78 10.19 -13.00 2.21
CA ARG A 78 9.57 -11.74 2.62
C ARG A 78 8.31 -12.00 3.44
N THR A 79 8.06 -11.16 4.43
CA THR A 79 6.76 -11.10 5.10
C THR A 79 5.69 -10.59 4.14
N PRO A 80 4.40 -10.87 4.40
CA PRO A 80 3.31 -10.32 3.59
C PRO A 80 3.34 -8.79 3.49
N ILE A 81 3.72 -8.09 4.57
CA ILE A 81 3.83 -6.62 4.59
C ILE A 81 4.94 -6.14 3.66
N GLU A 82 6.11 -6.78 3.71
CA GLU A 82 7.23 -6.44 2.81
C GLU A 82 6.89 -6.70 1.36
N ALA A 83 6.21 -7.81 1.08
CA ALA A 83 5.85 -8.19 -0.27
C ALA A 83 4.78 -7.25 -0.85
N ALA A 84 3.76 -6.89 -0.07
CA ALA A 84 2.76 -5.88 -0.43
C ALA A 84 3.41 -4.52 -0.70
N PHE A 85 4.23 -4.02 0.22
CA PHE A 85 4.89 -2.73 0.06
C PHE A 85 5.82 -2.72 -1.17
N LEU A 86 6.64 -3.76 -1.37
CA LEU A 86 7.50 -3.85 -2.55
C LEU A 86 6.72 -3.94 -3.85
N LEU A 87 5.57 -4.60 -3.87
CA LEU A 87 4.70 -4.62 -5.05
C LEU A 87 4.22 -3.20 -5.38
N SER A 88 3.88 -2.40 -4.37
CA SER A 88 3.43 -1.01 -4.58
C SER A 88 4.51 -0.06 -5.10
N VAL A 89 5.80 -0.32 -4.86
CA VAL A 89 6.88 0.62 -5.24
C VAL A 89 7.76 0.13 -6.40
N ASN A 90 7.74 -1.17 -6.73
CA ASN A 90 8.54 -1.72 -7.84
C ASN A 90 7.75 -1.77 -9.15
N HIS A 91 7.25 -0.62 -9.59
CA HIS A 91 6.69 -0.42 -10.91
C HIS A 91 7.25 0.85 -11.55
N ALA A 92 7.11 1.00 -12.86
CA ALA A 92 7.72 2.10 -13.63
C ALA A 92 6.97 3.45 -13.55
N GLY A 93 6.00 3.57 -12.65
CA GLY A 93 5.10 4.72 -12.52
C GLY A 93 5.41 5.59 -11.30
N ASP A 94 4.39 6.25 -10.75
CA ASP A 94 4.46 7.16 -9.59
C ASP A 94 4.59 6.38 -8.27
N SER A 95 5.72 5.69 -8.13
CA SER A 95 5.99 4.73 -7.05
C SER A 95 6.05 5.34 -5.65
N ASP A 96 6.30 6.64 -5.55
CA ASP A 96 6.32 7.39 -4.29
C ASP A 96 4.90 7.61 -3.74
N SER A 97 3.96 7.99 -4.58
CA SER A 97 2.55 8.16 -4.21
C SER A 97 1.90 6.81 -3.87
N THR A 98 2.10 5.79 -4.71
CA THR A 98 1.56 4.44 -4.48
C THR A 98 2.15 3.81 -3.23
N GLY A 99 3.46 3.97 -3.01
CA GLY A 99 4.15 3.55 -1.80
C GLY A 99 3.64 4.24 -0.55
N SER A 100 3.41 5.55 -0.61
CA SER A 100 2.86 6.33 0.51
C SER A 100 1.45 5.88 0.88
N ILE A 101 0.58 5.68 -0.11
CA ILE A 101 -0.79 5.18 0.11
C ILE A 101 -0.74 3.75 0.68
N CYS A 102 0.01 2.85 0.05
CA CYS A 102 0.13 1.46 0.50
C CYS A 102 0.70 1.37 1.92
N GLY A 103 1.75 2.14 2.22
CA GLY A 103 2.38 2.22 3.54
C GLY A 103 1.42 2.70 4.63
N ASN A 104 0.63 3.75 4.35
CA ASN A 104 -0.39 4.23 5.27
C ASN A 104 -1.45 3.17 5.56
N LEU A 105 -1.92 2.46 4.54
CA LEU A 105 -2.90 1.39 4.71
C LEU A 105 -2.34 0.20 5.49
N LEU A 106 -1.11 -0.23 5.19
CA LEU A 106 -0.41 -1.30 5.91
C LEU A 106 -0.20 -0.93 7.37
N GLY A 107 0.26 0.30 7.66
CA GLY A 107 0.46 0.81 9.01
C GLY A 107 -0.86 0.88 9.80
N ALA A 108 -1.93 1.39 9.19
CA ALA A 108 -3.25 1.44 9.82
C ALA A 108 -3.84 0.05 10.09
N HIS A 109 -3.60 -0.92 9.20
CA HIS A 109 -4.14 -2.27 9.33
C HIS A 109 -3.34 -3.16 10.31
N HIS A 110 -2.01 -3.05 10.31
CA HIS A 110 -1.13 -3.94 11.06
C HIS A 110 -0.51 -3.33 12.32
N GLY A 111 -0.60 -2.00 12.47
CA GLY A 111 0.18 -1.25 13.46
C GLY A 111 1.65 -1.13 13.05
N ASP A 112 2.33 -0.20 13.70
CA ASP A 112 3.75 0.13 13.49
C ASP A 112 4.70 -1.00 13.94
N VAL A 113 4.34 -1.76 14.98
CA VAL A 113 5.16 -2.86 15.52
C VAL A 113 5.37 -4.02 14.54
N ARG A 114 4.48 -4.18 13.56
CA ARG A 114 4.59 -5.24 12.53
C ARG A 114 5.32 -4.79 11.28
N LEU A 115 5.66 -3.51 11.17
CA LEU A 115 6.44 -3.01 10.05
C LEU A 115 7.88 -3.54 10.10
N PRO A 116 8.55 -3.72 8.94
CA PRO A 116 9.90 -4.25 8.88
C PRO A 116 10.91 -3.31 9.56
N GLN A 117 11.39 -3.69 10.76
CA GLN A 117 12.24 -2.82 11.57
C GLN A 117 13.53 -2.42 10.85
N HIS A 118 14.14 -3.34 10.09
CA HIS A 118 15.35 -3.07 9.32
C HIS A 118 15.15 -2.07 8.16
N TRP A 119 13.91 -1.82 7.72
CA TRP A 119 13.61 -0.72 6.78
C TRP A 119 13.45 0.60 7.54
N LEU A 120 12.73 0.57 8.67
CA LEU A 120 12.52 1.75 9.49
C LEU A 120 13.84 2.31 10.05
N GLU A 121 14.80 1.47 10.42
CA GLU A 121 16.14 1.90 10.88
C GLU A 121 16.90 2.77 9.86
N ARG A 122 16.55 2.66 8.58
CA ARG A 122 17.18 3.41 7.49
C ARG A 122 16.37 4.65 7.07
N LEU A 123 15.19 4.83 7.64
CA LEU A 123 14.28 5.93 7.29
C LEU A 123 14.80 7.24 7.88
N GLU A 124 15.08 8.20 7.00
CA GLU A 124 15.41 9.56 7.41
C GLU A 124 14.24 10.19 8.17
N GLY A 125 14.54 10.86 9.29
CA GLY A 125 13.51 11.55 10.08
C GLY A 125 12.56 10.65 10.85
N ARG A 126 12.83 9.33 10.97
CA ARG A 126 11.97 8.37 11.71
C ARG A 126 11.52 8.88 13.08
N ALA A 127 12.45 9.43 13.87
CA ALA A 127 12.14 9.91 15.21
C ALA A 127 11.09 11.04 15.19
N THR A 128 11.23 11.98 14.26
CA THR A 128 10.27 13.08 14.07
C THR A 128 8.92 12.57 13.60
N ILE A 129 8.91 11.64 12.63
CA ILE A 129 7.68 11.03 12.10
C ILE A 129 6.93 10.29 13.21
N ALA A 130 7.65 9.54 14.06
CA ALA A 130 7.04 8.81 15.18
C ALA A 130 6.36 9.76 16.18
N VAL A 131 7.02 10.86 16.56
CA VAL A 131 6.43 11.88 17.43
C VAL A 131 5.17 12.48 16.81
N LEU A 132 5.21 12.86 15.53
CA LEU A 132 4.04 13.41 14.85
C LEU A 132 2.88 12.40 14.76
N ALA A 133 3.18 11.12 14.58
CA ALA A 133 2.19 10.06 14.56
C ALA A 133 1.55 9.85 15.94
N ASP A 134 2.35 9.85 17.01
CA ASP A 134 1.88 9.75 18.39
C ASP A 134 1.01 10.96 18.78
N ASP A 135 1.45 12.17 18.45
CA ASP A 135 0.69 13.41 18.67
C ASP A 135 -0.66 13.34 17.92
N CYS A 136 -0.65 12.96 16.64
CA CYS A 136 -1.87 12.80 15.85
C CYS A 136 -2.81 11.73 16.45
N ALA A 137 -2.29 10.57 16.85
CA ALA A 137 -3.08 9.53 17.49
C ALA A 137 -3.69 9.99 18.82
N SER A 138 -3.00 10.88 19.54
CA SER A 138 -3.46 11.46 20.80
C SER A 138 -4.59 12.48 20.64
N GLU A 139 -4.67 13.16 19.50
CA GLU A 139 -5.75 14.11 19.19
C GLU A 139 -6.95 13.41 18.53
N VAL A 140 -6.74 12.30 17.83
CA VAL A 140 -7.76 11.61 17.01
C VAL A 140 -8.42 10.42 17.76
N TYR A 141 -8.36 10.38 19.10
CA TYR A 141 -9.02 9.34 19.89
C TYR A 141 -10.52 9.21 19.53
N PRO A 142 -11.04 7.98 19.30
CA PRO A 142 -12.46 7.73 19.05
C PRO A 142 -13.24 7.88 20.36
N GLY A 143 -13.50 9.12 20.78
CA GLY A 143 -14.22 9.43 22.01
C GLY A 143 -15.07 10.69 21.95
N GLU A 144 -14.74 11.65 21.09
CA GLU A 144 -15.53 12.88 20.95
C GLU A 144 -16.13 13.01 19.54
N ARG A 145 -17.38 13.49 19.52
CA ARG A 145 -18.28 13.50 18.36
C ARG A 145 -17.61 14.15 17.16
N ARG A 146 -17.69 13.46 16.00
CA ARG A 146 -17.21 14.00 14.73
C ARG A 146 -17.97 15.30 14.38
N PRO A 147 -17.29 16.39 13.98
CA PRO A 147 -17.89 17.70 13.71
C PRO A 147 -18.76 17.77 12.43
N TRP A 148 -18.93 16.66 11.71
CA TRP A 148 -19.70 16.60 10.47
C TRP A 148 -21.12 16.07 10.66
N ASN A 149 -21.56 15.89 11.90
CA ASN A 149 -22.96 15.66 12.23
C ASN A 149 -23.65 17.01 12.48
N HIS A 150 -24.00 17.69 11.39
CA HIS A 150 -24.96 18.79 11.38
C HIS A 150 -26.17 18.41 10.53
#